data_AF-A0A9J7IMU1-F1
#
_entry.id   AF-A0A9J7IMU1-F1
#
_cell.length_a   1.000
_cell.length_b   1.000
_cell.length_c   1.000
_cell.angle_alpha   90.00
_cell.angle_beta   90.00
_cell.angle_gamma   90.00
#
_symmetry.space_group_name_H-M   'P 1'
#
loop_
_entity.id
_entity.type
_entity.pdbx_description
1 polymer ?
#
loop_
_entity_poly.entity_id
_entity_poly.type
_entity_poly.pdbx_seq_one_letter_code
_entity_poly.pdbx_strand_id
1 'polypeptide(L)'
;MIVLFHLAVISVYSYAFWYDQKYIDIEYPSKEFEFIPLKARVLFFTFWTLVLQHVYFVISLLNDFFGTNEVTRKPPLIRQVKDVLFSITLCTAFYVVLVFWTFYVFNKEAIFPPEAELKFPKWINHIMHTSILPVILIELLVTRRNFPTKKTGFTVAITMTAIYAGYIHIVYFKYGIWPYPFLYVVSWTTKTLYFIGSAVLGMVFYLFGEKLDSIVSGKSRTAVSHMNGSKKVH
;
A
#
# COMPACT_ATOMS: atom_id res chain seq x y z
N MET A 1 2.30 22.52 -7.99
CA MET A 1 2.07 21.95 -6.64
C MET A 1 2.06 20.43 -6.65
N ILE A 2 1.27 19.76 -7.50
CA ILE A 2 1.20 18.27 -7.58
C ILE A 2 2.56 17.63 -7.96
N VAL A 3 3.26 18.17 -8.96
CA VAL A 3 4.60 17.67 -9.36
C VAL A 3 5.60 17.69 -8.20
N LEU A 4 5.62 18.78 -7.42
CA LEU A 4 6.50 18.89 -6.25
C LEU A 4 6.12 17.90 -5.15
N PHE A 5 4.82 17.66 -4.94
CA PHE A 5 4.34 16.63 -4.02
C PHE A 5 4.79 15.23 -4.44
N HIS A 6 4.61 14.85 -5.71
CA HIS A 6 5.08 13.57 -6.23
C HIS A 6 6.60 13.40 -6.09
N LEU A 7 7.39 14.42 -6.47
CA LEU A 7 8.85 14.41 -6.32
C LEU A 7 9.29 14.26 -4.86
N ALA A 8 8.62 14.95 -3.93
CA ALA A 8 8.91 14.85 -2.51
C ALA A 8 8.64 13.44 -1.97
N VAL A 9 7.49 12.85 -2.31
CA VAL A 9 7.15 11.48 -1.88
C VAL A 9 8.13 10.46 -2.46
N ILE A 10 8.45 10.57 -3.76
CA ILE A 10 9.45 9.71 -4.41
C ILE A 10 10.77 9.82 -3.66
N SER A 11 11.23 11.04 -3.38
CA SER A 11 12.51 11.27 -2.70
C SER A 11 12.55 10.68 -1.30
N VAL A 12 11.48 10.86 -0.51
CA VAL A 12 11.37 10.27 0.85
C VAL A 12 11.38 8.75 0.78
N TYR A 13 10.63 8.15 -0.14
CA TYR A 13 10.57 6.68 -0.26
C TYR A 13 11.88 6.10 -0.78
N SER A 14 12.52 6.71 -1.79
CA SER A 14 13.85 6.31 -2.25
C SER A 14 14.89 6.40 -1.13
N TYR A 15 14.84 7.48 -0.34
CA TYR A 15 15.73 7.63 0.82
C TYR A 15 15.47 6.56 1.89
N ALA A 16 14.20 6.27 2.19
CA ALA A 16 13.83 5.23 3.14
C ALA A 16 14.31 3.84 2.69
N PHE A 17 14.15 3.49 1.41
CA PHE A 17 14.68 2.23 0.86
C PHE A 17 16.21 2.17 0.93
N TRP A 18 16.88 3.23 0.49
CA TRP A 18 18.34 3.29 0.55
C TRP A 18 18.85 3.18 1.99
N TYR A 19 18.23 3.91 2.92
CA TYR A 19 18.62 3.89 4.32
C TYR A 19 18.41 2.52 4.95
N ASP A 20 17.23 1.91 4.75
CA ASP A 20 16.93 0.56 5.26
C ASP A 20 17.93 -0.47 4.75
N GLN A 21 18.22 -0.46 3.45
CA GLN A 21 19.15 -1.42 2.87
C GLN A 21 20.61 -1.15 3.22
N LYS A 22 20.99 0.10 3.49
CA LYS A 22 22.39 0.46 3.79
C LYS A 22 22.73 0.39 5.27
N TYR A 23 21.82 0.77 6.17
CA TYR A 23 22.13 1.00 7.59
C TYR A 23 21.36 0.13 8.57
N ILE A 24 20.30 -0.55 8.14
CA ILE A 24 19.48 -1.37 9.04
C ILE A 24 19.82 -2.85 8.82
N ASP A 25 20.38 -3.46 9.86
CA ASP A 25 20.63 -4.90 9.94
C ASP A 25 19.83 -5.47 11.12
N ILE A 26 18.79 -6.24 10.79
CA ILE A 26 17.94 -6.92 11.77
C ILE A 26 18.47 -8.34 11.93
N GLU A 27 18.69 -8.76 13.17
CA GLU A 27 18.97 -10.16 13.48
C GLU A 27 17.65 -10.93 13.50
N TYR A 28 17.56 -11.94 12.63
CA TYR A 28 16.41 -12.83 12.58
C TYR A 28 16.68 -14.10 13.40
N PRO A 29 15.61 -14.78 13.87
CA PRO A 29 15.76 -15.95 14.75
C PRO A 29 16.43 -17.17 14.08
N SER A 30 16.60 -17.16 12.75
CA SER A 30 17.27 -18.25 12.04
C SER A 30 18.13 -17.71 10.89
N LYS A 31 19.22 -18.44 10.56
CA LYS A 31 20.18 -18.05 9.52
C LYS A 31 19.59 -18.10 8.12
N GLU A 32 18.53 -18.87 7.93
CA GLU A 32 17.87 -19.04 6.65
C GLU A 32 17.27 -17.73 6.11
N PHE A 33 17.00 -16.75 6.99
CA PHE A 33 16.61 -15.40 6.59
C PHE A 33 17.68 -14.68 5.76
N GLU A 34 18.97 -15.03 5.91
CA GLU A 34 20.07 -14.47 5.12
C GLU A 34 19.99 -14.86 3.64
N PHE A 35 19.34 -15.98 3.31
CA PHE A 35 19.11 -16.41 1.93
C PHE A 35 17.99 -15.64 1.22
N ILE A 36 17.24 -14.82 1.96
CA ILE A 36 16.12 -14.07 1.42
C ILE A 36 16.61 -12.68 0.97
N PRO A 37 16.32 -12.26 -0.27
CA PRO A 37 16.84 -11.00 -0.81
C PRO A 37 16.33 -9.79 -0.03
N LEU A 38 17.02 -8.66 -0.21
CA LEU A 38 16.69 -7.38 0.43
C LEU A 38 16.64 -7.50 1.97
N LYS A 39 17.58 -8.23 2.58
CA LYS A 39 17.65 -8.47 4.03
C LYS A 39 16.33 -9.03 4.61
N ALA A 40 15.75 -9.99 3.88
CA ALA A 40 14.43 -10.58 4.14
C ALA A 40 13.22 -9.62 4.12
N ARG A 41 13.38 -8.34 3.74
CA ARG A 41 12.27 -7.36 3.70
C ARG A 41 11.15 -7.79 2.77
N VAL A 42 11.46 -8.53 1.71
CA VAL A 42 10.47 -9.11 0.78
C VAL A 42 9.49 -10.08 1.45
N LEU A 43 9.77 -10.60 2.65
CA LEU A 43 8.79 -11.44 3.36
C LEU A 43 7.65 -10.62 3.97
N PHE A 44 7.81 -9.30 4.11
CA PHE A 44 6.86 -8.45 4.81
C PHE A 44 5.98 -7.69 3.82
N PHE A 45 4.66 -7.84 3.96
CA PHE A 45 3.68 -7.19 3.08
C PHE A 45 3.76 -5.66 3.10
N THR A 46 4.22 -5.08 4.21
CA THR A 46 4.51 -3.63 4.29
C THR A 46 5.53 -3.20 3.24
N PHE A 47 6.59 -3.97 3.03
CA PHE A 47 7.63 -3.64 2.05
C PHE A 47 7.05 -3.64 0.63
N TRP A 48 6.19 -4.61 0.31
CA TRP A 48 5.48 -4.66 -0.97
C TRP A 48 4.60 -3.44 -1.16
N THR A 49 3.90 -3.02 -0.10
CA THR A 49 3.04 -1.84 -0.11
C THR A 49 3.82 -0.57 -0.37
N LEU A 50 4.96 -0.37 0.30
CA LEU A 50 5.82 0.80 0.07
C LEU A 50 6.39 0.79 -1.36
N VAL A 51 6.80 -0.36 -1.89
CA VAL A 51 7.31 -0.49 -3.27
C VAL A 51 6.21 -0.15 -4.28
N LEU A 52 5.01 -0.72 -4.12
CA LEU A 52 3.87 -0.42 -4.99
C LEU A 52 3.51 1.07 -4.96
N GLN A 53 3.53 1.68 -3.77
CA GLN A 53 3.24 3.10 -3.63
C GLN A 53 4.34 3.98 -4.24
N HIS A 54 5.61 3.57 -4.13
CA HIS A 54 6.72 4.26 -4.78
C HIS A 54 6.60 4.20 -6.30
N VAL A 55 6.35 3.02 -6.87
CA VAL A 55 6.11 2.83 -8.31
C VAL A 55 4.91 3.65 -8.78
N TYR A 56 3.84 3.66 -7.99
CA TYR A 56 2.67 4.48 -8.25
C TYR A 56 3.04 5.96 -8.35
N PHE A 57 3.78 6.53 -7.40
CA PHE A 57 4.15 7.94 -7.44
C PHE A 57 5.11 8.28 -8.58
N VAL A 58 6.01 7.36 -8.97
CA VAL A 58 6.83 7.52 -10.18
C VAL A 58 5.93 7.60 -11.42
N ILE A 59 4.94 6.70 -11.54
CA ILE A 59 3.98 6.73 -12.65
C ILE A 59 3.11 7.99 -12.60
N SER A 60 2.72 8.46 -11.41
CA SER A 60 1.99 9.72 -11.24
C SER A 60 2.80 10.91 -11.70
N LEU A 61 4.09 10.97 -11.38
CA LEU A 61 4.99 12.01 -11.87
C LEU A 61 5.12 11.97 -13.40
N LEU A 62 5.30 10.79 -13.99
CA LEU A 62 5.31 10.64 -15.45
C LEU A 62 3.98 11.07 -16.08
N ASN A 63 2.84 10.74 -15.45
CA ASN A 63 1.52 11.17 -15.90
C ASN A 63 1.33 12.69 -15.81
N ASP A 64 2.00 13.39 -14.90
CA ASP A 64 1.92 14.85 -14.83
C ASP A 64 2.57 15.53 -16.04
N PHE A 65 3.58 14.91 -16.65
CA PHE A 65 4.26 15.43 -17.84
C PHE A 65 3.65 14.94 -19.15
N PHE A 66 3.24 13.68 -19.21
CA PHE A 66 2.85 13.01 -20.46
C PHE A 66 1.39 12.56 -20.52
N GLY A 67 0.67 12.66 -19.40
CA GLY A 67 -0.69 12.17 -19.26
C GLY A 67 -1.70 13.28 -19.01
N THR A 68 -2.81 12.91 -18.38
CA THR A 68 -3.84 13.85 -17.95
C THR A 68 -4.51 13.33 -16.68
N ASN A 69 -4.95 14.26 -15.83
CA ASN A 69 -5.78 13.96 -14.66
C ASN A 69 -7.27 14.20 -14.91
N GLU A 70 -7.64 14.65 -16.12
CA GLU A 70 -9.03 14.88 -16.47
C GLU A 70 -9.82 13.57 -16.60
N VAL A 71 -11.11 13.64 -16.27
CA VAL A 71 -12.03 12.51 -16.40
C VAL A 71 -12.44 12.42 -17.86
N THR A 72 -11.82 11.50 -18.60
CA THR A 72 -12.10 11.28 -20.02
C THR A 72 -12.67 9.88 -20.25
N ARG A 73 -13.47 9.71 -21.32
CA ARG A 73 -14.04 8.41 -21.72
C ARG A 73 -12.99 7.43 -22.24
N LYS A 74 -11.86 7.94 -22.74
CA LYS A 74 -10.74 7.15 -23.30
C LYS A 74 -9.43 7.68 -22.71
N PRO A 75 -9.13 7.38 -21.44
CA PRO A 75 -7.89 7.82 -20.80
C PRO A 75 -6.67 7.17 -21.48
N PRO A 76 -5.52 7.87 -21.58
CA PRO A 76 -4.29 7.28 -22.10
C PRO A 76 -3.85 6.09 -21.23
N LEU A 77 -3.04 5.18 -21.78
CA LEU A 77 -2.62 3.96 -21.08
C LEU A 77 -1.95 4.27 -19.73
N ILE A 78 -1.07 5.27 -19.68
CA ILE A 78 -0.41 5.71 -18.44
C ILE A 78 -1.43 6.06 -17.34
N ARG A 79 -2.55 6.67 -17.73
CA ARG A 79 -3.63 7.03 -16.82
C ARG A 79 -4.41 5.81 -16.34
N GLN A 80 -4.68 4.85 -17.23
CA GLN A 80 -5.35 3.60 -16.86
C GLN A 80 -4.51 2.80 -15.86
N VAL A 81 -3.20 2.66 -16.12
CA VAL A 81 -2.25 2.00 -15.23
C VAL A 81 -2.19 2.71 -13.88
N LYS A 82 -2.09 4.05 -13.90
CA LYS A 82 -2.08 4.86 -12.68
C LYS A 82 -3.32 4.65 -11.83
N ASP A 83 -4.51 4.65 -12.42
CA ASP A 83 -5.77 4.51 -11.67
C ASP A 83 -5.94 3.12 -11.06
N VAL A 84 -5.50 2.08 -11.76
CA VAL A 84 -5.42 0.73 -11.18
C VAL A 84 -4.47 0.72 -10.00
N LEU A 85 -3.21 1.16 -10.18
CA LEU A 85 -2.20 1.20 -9.12
C LEU A 85 -2.63 2.03 -7.91
N PHE A 86 -3.33 3.16 -8.13
CA PHE A 86 -3.91 3.94 -7.05
C PHE A 86 -4.84 3.08 -6.18
N SER A 87 -5.74 2.33 -6.81
CA SER A 87 -6.69 1.49 -6.07
C SER A 87 -6.00 0.37 -5.27
N ILE A 88 -4.91 -0.20 -5.81
CA ILE A 88 -4.10 -1.21 -5.11
C ILE A 88 -3.43 -0.57 -3.90
N THR A 89 -2.71 0.53 -4.12
CA THR A 89 -1.91 1.19 -3.08
C THR A 89 -2.77 1.76 -1.96
N LEU A 90 -3.94 2.31 -2.27
CA LEU A 90 -4.90 2.75 -1.26
C LEU A 90 -5.40 1.59 -0.41
N CYS A 91 -5.79 0.48 -1.05
CA CYS A 91 -6.29 -0.71 -0.36
C CYS A 91 -5.20 -1.35 0.52
N THR A 92 -3.98 -1.53 -0.01
CA THR A 92 -2.87 -2.11 0.75
C THR A 92 -2.39 -1.18 1.86
N ALA A 93 -2.45 0.16 1.68
CA ALA A 93 -2.15 1.11 2.74
C ALA A 93 -3.15 1.01 3.90
N PHE A 94 -4.46 0.94 3.63
CA PHE A 94 -5.45 0.68 4.68
C PHE A 94 -5.17 -0.63 5.41
N TYR A 95 -4.89 -1.70 4.66
CA TYR A 95 -4.60 -3.01 5.21
C TYR A 95 -3.38 -3.00 6.13
N VAL A 96 -2.25 -2.51 5.64
CA VAL A 96 -0.99 -2.48 6.40
C VAL A 96 -1.14 -1.63 7.65
N VAL A 97 -1.70 -0.42 7.54
CA VAL A 97 -1.86 0.46 8.71
C VAL A 97 -2.79 -0.17 9.73
N LEU A 98 -3.96 -0.68 9.33
CA LEU A 98 -4.89 -1.28 10.29
C LEU A 98 -4.29 -2.51 10.96
N VAL A 99 -3.79 -3.47 10.17
CA VAL A 99 -3.30 -4.75 10.69
C VAL A 99 -2.06 -4.53 11.56
N PHE A 100 -1.08 -3.77 11.08
CA PHE A 100 0.15 -3.52 11.84
C PHE A 100 -0.16 -2.87 13.18
N TRP A 101 -0.90 -1.75 13.22
CA TRP A 101 -1.13 -1.04 14.48
C TRP A 101 -2.07 -1.80 15.42
N THR A 102 -2.99 -2.61 14.89
CA THR A 102 -3.80 -3.52 15.72
C THR A 102 -2.90 -4.52 16.44
N PHE A 103 -2.05 -5.23 15.70
CA PHE A 103 -1.09 -6.15 16.32
C PHE A 103 -0.11 -5.41 17.23
N TYR A 104 0.41 -4.26 16.84
CA TYR A 104 1.34 -3.47 17.64
C TYR A 104 0.77 -3.08 19.01
N VAL A 105 -0.53 -2.79 19.10
CA VAL A 105 -1.19 -2.44 20.37
C VAL A 105 -1.56 -3.68 21.20
N PHE A 106 -2.10 -4.72 20.58
CA PHE A 106 -2.67 -5.86 21.30
C PHE A 106 -1.69 -7.03 21.52
N ASN A 107 -0.78 -7.27 20.58
CA ASN A 107 0.22 -8.34 20.64
C ASN A 107 1.38 -8.03 19.68
N LYS A 108 2.24 -7.11 20.11
CA LYS A 108 3.35 -6.60 19.28
C LYS A 108 4.35 -7.68 18.89
N GLU A 109 4.70 -8.55 19.82
CA GLU A 109 5.69 -9.62 19.62
C GLU A 109 5.28 -10.60 18.53
N ALA A 110 3.98 -10.70 18.21
CA ALA A 110 3.48 -11.51 17.10
C ALA A 110 3.98 -11.04 15.71
N ILE A 111 4.38 -9.77 15.58
CA ILE A 111 4.80 -9.18 14.29
C ILE A 111 6.12 -8.41 14.36
N PHE A 112 6.52 -7.93 15.54
CA PHE A 112 7.65 -7.03 15.72
C PHE A 112 8.32 -7.27 17.08
N PRO A 113 9.18 -8.30 17.17
CA PRO A 113 9.80 -8.68 18.43
C PRO A 113 10.80 -7.63 18.94
N PRO A 114 11.10 -7.60 20.26
CA PRO A 114 11.91 -6.54 20.89
C PRO A 114 13.30 -6.36 20.27
N GLU A 115 13.92 -7.45 19.83
CA GLU A 115 15.25 -7.45 19.21
C GLU A 115 15.23 -6.69 17.87
N ALA A 116 14.16 -6.86 17.10
CA ALA A 116 13.97 -6.14 15.84
C ALA A 116 13.69 -4.65 16.10
N GLU A 117 12.89 -4.33 17.12
CA GLU A 117 12.59 -2.94 17.48
C GLU A 117 13.83 -2.14 17.85
N LEU A 118 14.75 -2.72 18.63
CA LEU A 118 15.95 -2.02 19.08
C LEU A 118 16.79 -1.48 17.92
N LYS A 119 16.83 -2.22 16.81
CA LYS A 119 17.63 -1.88 15.62
C LYS A 119 16.85 -1.13 14.55
N PHE A 120 15.52 -1.10 14.62
CA PHE A 120 14.68 -0.51 13.59
C PHE A 120 14.26 0.92 13.95
N PRO A 121 14.78 1.95 13.25
CA PRO A 121 14.51 3.33 13.62
C PRO A 121 13.02 3.67 13.52
N LYS A 122 12.52 4.39 14.54
CA LYS A 122 11.11 4.81 14.62
C LYS A 122 10.63 5.56 13.37
N TRP A 123 11.49 6.39 12.77
CA TRP A 123 11.12 7.13 11.58
C TRP A 123 10.92 6.22 10.36
N ILE A 124 11.75 5.21 10.15
CA ILE A 124 11.54 4.20 9.10
C ILE A 124 10.25 3.42 9.40
N ASN A 125 10.03 3.06 10.66
CA ASN A 125 8.79 2.40 11.07
C ASN A 125 7.55 3.22 10.71
N HIS A 126 7.57 4.53 10.98
CA HIS A 126 6.47 5.41 10.58
C HIS A 126 6.37 5.59 9.07
N ILE A 127 7.47 5.64 8.32
CA ILE A 127 7.42 5.67 6.85
C ILE A 127 6.71 4.42 6.31
N MET A 128 7.07 3.26 6.84
CA MET A 128 6.56 1.96 6.37
C MET A 128 5.13 1.67 6.85
N HIS A 129 4.79 2.01 8.09
CA HIS A 129 3.55 1.56 8.73
C HIS A 129 2.56 2.68 9.07
N THR A 130 2.92 3.94 8.88
CA THR A 130 2.01 5.07 9.17
C THR A 130 1.81 5.94 7.94
N SER A 131 2.89 6.50 7.38
CA SER A 131 2.78 7.57 6.37
C SER A 131 2.21 7.10 5.05
N ILE A 132 2.31 5.81 4.72
CA ILE A 132 1.75 5.24 3.50
C ILE A 132 0.27 5.61 3.30
N LEU A 133 -0.53 5.64 4.37
CA LEU A 133 -1.96 5.97 4.31
C LEU A 133 -2.25 7.47 4.14
N PRO A 134 -1.79 8.40 5.00
CA PRO A 134 -2.04 9.82 4.79
C PRO A 134 -1.47 10.32 3.47
N VAL A 135 -0.33 9.79 3.00
CA VAL A 135 0.25 10.15 1.69
C VAL A 135 -0.68 9.77 0.55
N ILE A 136 -1.21 8.53 0.52
CA ILE A 136 -2.14 8.12 -0.54
C ILE A 136 -3.51 8.78 -0.41
N LEU A 137 -3.92 9.19 0.81
CA LEU A 137 -5.13 9.98 1.02
C LEU A 137 -4.97 11.44 0.56
N ILE A 138 -3.79 12.05 0.71
CA ILE A 138 -3.51 13.36 0.11
C ILE A 138 -3.63 13.24 -1.41
N GLU A 139 -3.04 12.19 -2.00
CA GLU A 139 -3.21 11.91 -3.43
C GLU A 139 -4.69 11.76 -3.81
N LEU A 140 -5.48 11.02 -3.01
CA LEU A 140 -6.93 10.87 -3.18
C LEU A 140 -7.60 12.24 -3.37
N LEU A 141 -7.20 13.23 -2.57
CA LEU A 141 -7.78 14.57 -2.52
C LEU A 141 -7.31 15.49 -3.66
N VAL A 142 -6.04 15.38 -4.09
CA VAL A 142 -5.44 16.35 -5.02
C VAL A 142 -5.48 15.92 -6.48
N THR A 143 -5.67 14.63 -6.77
CA THR A 143 -5.85 14.14 -8.15
C THR A 143 -7.25 13.59 -8.38
N ARG A 144 -7.81 13.84 -9.58
CA ARG A 144 -9.01 13.12 -10.04
C ARG A 144 -8.58 11.78 -10.61
N ARG A 145 -9.49 10.81 -10.69
CA ARG A 145 -9.25 9.46 -11.22
C ARG A 145 -10.50 8.82 -11.80
N ASN A 146 -10.30 7.84 -12.67
CA ASN A 146 -11.33 6.88 -13.05
C ASN A 146 -11.16 5.65 -12.16
N PHE A 147 -11.78 5.67 -10.98
CA PHE A 147 -11.65 4.57 -10.03
C PHE A 147 -12.06 3.23 -10.68
N PRO A 148 -11.26 2.15 -10.56
CA PRO A 148 -11.56 0.90 -11.24
C PRO A 148 -12.88 0.27 -10.78
N THR A 149 -13.43 -0.64 -11.58
CA THR A 149 -14.67 -1.33 -11.23
C THR A 149 -14.48 -2.24 -10.01
N LYS A 150 -15.56 -2.52 -9.27
CA LYS A 150 -15.56 -3.50 -8.17
C LYS A 150 -14.99 -4.86 -8.56
N LYS A 151 -15.31 -5.35 -9.78
CA LYS A 151 -14.76 -6.61 -10.30
C LYS A 151 -13.23 -6.55 -10.35
N THR A 152 -12.68 -5.48 -10.94
CA THR A 152 -11.22 -5.25 -10.98
C THR A 152 -10.64 -5.21 -9.57
N GLY A 153 -11.25 -4.44 -8.67
CA GLY A 153 -10.80 -4.34 -7.28
C GLY A 153 -10.75 -5.66 -6.54
N PHE A 154 -11.82 -6.45 -6.63
CA PHE A 154 -11.91 -7.75 -5.97
C PHE A 154 -10.93 -8.76 -6.56
N THR A 155 -10.79 -8.79 -7.89
CA THR A 155 -9.78 -9.62 -8.55
C THR A 155 -8.39 -9.26 -8.03
N VAL A 156 -8.05 -7.96 -7.94
CA VAL A 156 -6.74 -7.56 -7.44
C VAL A 156 -6.54 -7.91 -5.96
N ALA A 157 -7.52 -7.68 -5.10
CA ALA A 157 -7.42 -8.02 -3.67
C ALA A 157 -7.17 -9.53 -3.45
N ILE A 158 -7.93 -10.37 -4.16
CA ILE A 158 -7.78 -11.83 -4.10
C ILE A 158 -6.43 -12.25 -4.66
N THR A 159 -6.04 -11.76 -5.84
CA THR A 159 -4.77 -12.10 -6.50
C THR A 159 -3.57 -11.66 -5.67
N MET A 160 -3.57 -10.45 -5.11
CA MET A 160 -2.48 -9.98 -4.24
C MET A 160 -2.34 -10.83 -2.98
N THR A 161 -3.46 -11.17 -2.35
CA THR A 161 -3.45 -12.04 -1.17
C THR A 161 -2.92 -13.43 -1.53
N ALA A 162 -3.36 -14.00 -2.65
CA ALA A 162 -2.91 -15.31 -3.12
C ALA A 162 -1.42 -15.33 -3.49
N ILE A 163 -0.92 -14.29 -4.17
CA ILE A 163 0.51 -14.15 -4.51
C ILE A 163 1.35 -14.06 -3.23
N TYR A 164 0.97 -13.19 -2.29
CA TYR A 164 1.71 -13.04 -1.04
C TYR A 164 1.68 -14.32 -0.21
N ALA A 165 0.50 -14.93 -0.04
CA ALA A 165 0.35 -16.21 0.65
C ALA A 165 1.22 -17.28 -0.01
N GLY A 166 1.13 -17.45 -1.34
CA GLY A 166 1.94 -18.40 -2.09
C GLY A 166 3.44 -18.17 -1.88
N TYR A 167 3.90 -16.92 -1.95
CA TYR A 167 5.29 -16.57 -1.74
C TYR A 167 5.80 -16.99 -0.36
N ILE A 168 5.10 -16.63 0.72
CA ILE A 168 5.55 -16.99 2.07
C ILE A 168 5.44 -18.49 2.36
N HIS A 169 4.51 -19.21 1.72
CA HIS A 169 4.47 -20.68 1.77
C HIS A 169 5.65 -21.32 1.02
N ILE A 170 6.00 -20.81 -0.16
CA ILE A 170 7.20 -21.28 -0.89
C ILE A 170 8.44 -21.12 0.00
N VAL A 171 8.59 -19.97 0.65
CA VAL A 171 9.68 -19.71 1.60
C VAL A 171 9.64 -20.70 2.76
N TYR A 172 8.47 -20.92 3.37
CA TYR A 172 8.33 -21.89 4.46
C TYR A 172 8.69 -23.32 4.03
N PHE A 173 8.18 -23.80 2.90
CA PHE A 173 8.48 -25.16 2.43
C PHE A 173 9.93 -25.34 1.99
N LYS A 174 10.60 -24.26 1.57
CA LYS A 174 12.01 -24.30 1.15
C LYS A 174 13.00 -24.16 2.31
N TYR A 175 12.69 -23.29 3.28
CA TYR A 175 13.64 -22.85 4.30
C TYR A 175 13.16 -23.07 5.74
N GLY A 176 11.91 -23.51 5.93
CA GLY A 176 11.33 -23.72 7.26
C GLY A 176 10.95 -22.44 8.00
N ILE A 177 11.01 -21.27 7.34
CA ILE A 177 10.78 -19.97 7.98
C ILE A 177 9.46 -19.31 7.60
N TRP A 178 8.83 -18.65 8.58
CA TRP A 178 7.71 -17.72 8.40
C TRP A 178 8.15 -16.27 8.69
N PRO A 179 7.56 -15.27 8.01
CA PRO A 179 7.80 -13.85 8.29
C PRO A 179 7.38 -13.41 9.69
N TYR A 180 6.36 -14.06 10.27
CA TYR A 180 5.73 -13.63 11.51
C TYR A 180 5.74 -14.77 12.54
N PRO A 181 6.17 -14.53 13.79
CA PRO A 181 6.16 -15.51 14.86
C PRO A 181 4.84 -16.27 15.04
N PHE A 182 3.69 -15.58 14.93
CA PHE A 182 2.39 -16.24 15.14
C PHE A 182 2.12 -17.37 14.13
N LEU A 183 2.70 -17.31 12.92
CA LEU A 183 2.52 -18.35 11.91
C LEU A 183 3.18 -19.67 12.31
N TYR A 184 4.18 -19.67 13.21
CA TYR A 184 4.76 -20.92 13.70
C TYR A 184 3.83 -21.69 14.65
N VAL A 185 2.98 -20.98 15.40
CA VAL A 185 2.21 -21.58 16.51
C VAL A 185 0.77 -21.91 16.16
N VAL A 186 0.18 -21.26 15.15
CA VAL A 186 -1.22 -21.52 14.76
C VAL A 186 -1.36 -22.72 13.82
N SER A 187 -2.49 -23.42 13.90
CA SER A 187 -2.78 -24.56 13.01
C SER A 187 -2.84 -24.16 11.52
N TRP A 188 -2.67 -25.12 10.61
CA TRP A 188 -2.87 -24.90 9.17
C TRP A 188 -4.28 -24.37 8.83
N THR A 189 -5.31 -24.86 9.52
CA THR A 189 -6.68 -24.35 9.39
C THR A 189 -6.75 -22.87 9.73
N THR A 190 -6.14 -22.46 10.84
CA THR A 190 -6.09 -21.05 11.26
C THR A 190 -5.33 -20.18 10.25
N LYS A 191 -4.22 -20.67 9.68
CA LYS A 191 -3.51 -19.98 8.61
C LYS A 191 -4.39 -19.76 7.38
N THR A 192 -5.09 -20.80 6.93
CA THR A 192 -6.01 -20.73 5.79
C THR A 192 -7.11 -19.71 6.05
N LEU A 193 -7.73 -19.74 7.23
CA LEU A 193 -8.75 -18.77 7.63
C LEU A 193 -8.19 -17.34 7.68
N TYR A 194 -6.95 -17.16 8.15
CA TYR A 194 -6.27 -15.86 8.15
C TYR A 194 -6.13 -15.30 6.72
N PHE A 195 -5.69 -16.10 5.74
CA PHE A 195 -5.57 -15.60 4.35
C PHE A 195 -6.92 -15.34 3.70
N ILE A 196 -7.94 -16.17 3.95
CA ILE A 196 -9.30 -15.92 3.48
C ILE A 196 -9.83 -14.61 4.08
N GLY A 197 -9.68 -14.44 5.39
CA GLY A 197 -10.06 -13.20 6.09
C GLY A 197 -9.31 -11.99 5.57
N SER A 198 -8.02 -12.14 5.23
CA SER A 198 -7.20 -11.07 4.64
C SER A 198 -7.71 -10.64 3.26
N ALA A 199 -8.09 -11.60 2.40
CA ALA A 199 -8.67 -11.31 1.10
C ALA A 199 -10.03 -10.60 1.23
N VAL A 200 -10.88 -11.06 2.16
CA VAL A 200 -12.17 -10.41 2.46
C VAL A 200 -11.96 -8.99 2.96
N LEU A 201 -11.04 -8.78 3.90
CA LEU A 201 -10.71 -7.47 4.43
C LEU A 201 -10.17 -6.53 3.33
N GLY A 202 -9.34 -7.04 2.43
CA GLY A 202 -8.89 -6.29 1.24
C GLY A 202 -10.05 -5.87 0.34
N MET A 203 -11.06 -6.72 0.12
CA MET A 203 -12.27 -6.34 -0.63
C MET A 203 -13.08 -5.26 0.10
N VAL A 204 -13.19 -5.32 1.43
CA VAL A 204 -13.86 -4.27 2.23
C VAL A 204 -13.12 -2.95 2.10
N PHE A 205 -11.79 -2.93 2.21
CA PHE A 205 -11.01 -1.71 2.02
C PHE A 205 -11.10 -1.15 0.61
N TYR A 206 -11.21 -2.00 -0.41
CA TYR A 206 -11.47 -1.56 -1.76
C TYR A 206 -12.80 -0.80 -1.86
N LEU A 207 -13.88 -1.37 -1.31
CA LEU A 207 -15.20 -0.71 -1.29
C LEU A 207 -15.16 0.61 -0.51
N PHE A 208 -14.43 0.64 0.59
CA PHE A 208 -14.23 1.86 1.36
C PHE A 208 -13.49 2.93 0.56
N GLY A 209 -12.41 2.55 -0.14
CA GLY A 209 -11.66 3.43 -1.05
C GLY A 209 -12.52 3.97 -2.19
N GLU A 210 -13.34 3.12 -2.83
CA GLU A 210 -14.31 3.53 -3.87
C GLU A 210 -15.31 4.56 -3.31
N LYS A 211 -15.81 4.33 -2.09
CA LYS A 211 -16.73 5.27 -1.44
C LYS A 211 -16.05 6.60 -1.15
N LEU A 212 -14.82 6.61 -0.64
CA LEU A 212 -14.06 7.84 -0.39
C LEU A 212 -13.82 8.61 -1.68
N ASP A 213 -13.43 7.94 -2.77
CA ASP A 213 -13.25 8.56 -4.08
C ASP A 213 -14.55 9.19 -4.59
N SER A 214 -15.68 8.49 -4.44
CA SER A 214 -16.98 9.03 -4.85
C SER A 214 -17.36 10.32 -4.10
N ILE A 215 -17.01 10.42 -2.82
CA ILE A 215 -17.27 11.61 -1.98
C ILE A 215 -16.39 12.78 -2.44
N VAL A 216 -15.10 12.54 -2.65
CA VAL A 216 -14.15 13.56 -3.12
C VAL A 216 -14.52 14.06 -4.52
N SER A 217 -14.79 13.13 -5.43
CA SER A 217 -15.21 13.43 -6.81
C SER A 217 -16.56 14.15 -6.86
N GLY A 218 -17.52 13.78 -6.00
CA GLY A 218 -18.83 14.44 -5.89
C GLY A 218 -18.72 15.90 -5.45
N LYS A 219 -17.91 16.17 -4.41
CA LYS A 219 -17.63 17.56 -3.97
C LYS A 219 -17.04 18.41 -5.08
N SER A 220 -16.12 17.85 -5.88
CA SER A 220 -15.51 18.58 -6.99
C SER A 220 -16.50 18.92 -8.11
N ARG A 221 -17.51 18.08 -8.38
CA ARG A 221 -18.55 18.36 -9.39
C ARG A 221 -19.50 19.48 -8.94
N THR A 222 -19.92 19.46 -7.68
CA THR A 222 -20.78 20.50 -7.10
C THR A 222 -20.08 21.86 -7.06
N ALA A 223 -18.79 21.92 -6.69
CA ALA A 223 -18.01 23.16 -6.69
C ALA A 223 -17.88 23.79 -8.09
N VAL A 224 -17.63 22.98 -9.12
CA VAL A 224 -17.57 23.45 -10.53
C VAL A 224 -18.94 23.94 -11.01
N SER A 225 -20.03 23.27 -10.61
CA SER A 225 -21.39 23.72 -10.92
C SER A 225 -21.72 25.08 -10.28
N HIS A 226 -21.34 25.33 -9.02
CA HIS A 226 -21.55 26.63 -8.37
C HIS A 226 -20.70 27.75 -8.98
N MET A 227 -19.44 27.48 -9.34
CA MET A 227 -18.59 28.46 -10.02
C MET A 227 -19.11 28.84 -11.42
N ASN A 228 -19.62 27.87 -12.18
CA ASN A 228 -20.24 28.13 -13.48
C ASN A 228 -21.64 28.77 -13.35
N GLY A 229 -22.37 28.50 -12.28
CA GLY A 229 -23.65 29.13 -11.97
C GLY A 229 -23.53 30.59 -11.51
N SER A 230 -22.42 30.99 -10.90
CA SER A 230 -22.14 32.38 -10.50
C SER A 230 -21.67 33.29 -11.65
N LYS A 231 -21.37 32.76 -12.84
CA LYS A 231 -20.97 33.56 -14.01
C LYS A 231 -22.13 34.13 -14.84
N LYS A 232 -23.35 34.17 -14.30
CA LYS A 232 -24.49 34.86 -14.91
C LYS A 232 -25.16 35.82 -13.93
N VAL A 233 -24.53 36.96 -13.68
CA VAL A 233 -25.24 38.19 -13.29
C VAL A 233 -24.48 39.40 -13.86
N HIS A 234 -25.17 40.05 -14.81
CA HIS A 234 -24.94 41.36 -15.46
C HIS A 234 -23.71 41.55 -16.35
#